data_AF-A0A437RIK0-F1
#
_entry.id   AF-A0A437RIK0-F1
#
_cell.length_a   1.000
_cell.length_b   1.000
_cell.length_c   1.000
_cell.angle_alpha   90.00
_cell.angle_beta   90.00
_cell.angle_gamma   90.00
#
_symmetry.space_group_name_H-M   'P 1'
#
loop_
_entity.id
_entity.type
_entity.pdbx_description
1 polymer ?
#
loop_
_entity_poly.entity_id
_entity_poly.type
_entity_poly.pdbx_seq_one_letter_code
_entity_poly.pdbx_strand_id
1 'polypeptide(L)'
;MIRNLIASLAVALFSLNAFAAVDANQATRADLETVKGIGPGLSAKIIDARKTGAFKDWNDLVDRVGGIGPGNAARFSEAGLTVGGASFDAKALPPAAEKKEAKAKKTDKAPGTAAKNGA
;
A
#
# COMPACT_ATOMS: atom_id res chain seq x y z
N MET A 1 -9.28 19.31 59.70
CA MET A 1 -10.32 19.87 58.80
C MET A 1 -10.25 19.12 57.48
N ILE A 2 -11.29 18.36 57.18
CA ILE A 2 -11.50 17.56 55.95
C ILE A 2 -12.32 18.42 54.99
N ARG A 3 -11.81 18.75 53.79
CA ARG A 3 -12.52 19.21 52.56
C ARG A 3 -11.44 19.84 51.67
N ASN A 4 -10.85 19.17 50.68
CA ASN A 4 -11.25 19.21 49.25
C ASN A 4 -10.34 18.18 48.55
N LEU A 5 -10.65 16.90 48.46
CA LEU A 5 -11.42 16.24 47.39
C LEU A 5 -11.30 16.88 45.99
N ILE A 6 -10.66 16.11 45.09
CA ILE A 6 -11.05 15.85 43.69
C ILE A 6 -11.04 17.05 42.73
N ALA A 7 -10.02 17.11 41.85
CA ALA A 7 -10.02 17.69 40.49
C ALA A 7 -8.53 17.89 40.09
N SER A 8 -7.94 17.35 39.03
CA SER A 8 -8.45 16.85 37.76
C SER A 8 -7.35 15.91 37.20
N LEU A 9 -7.66 14.63 36.98
CA LEU A 9 -7.97 14.12 35.64
C LEU A 9 -6.78 14.35 34.68
N ALA A 10 -5.79 13.47 34.78
CA ALA A 10 -5.69 12.28 33.93
C ALA A 10 -5.19 12.61 32.52
N VAL A 11 -3.93 12.21 32.32
CA VAL A 11 -3.39 11.65 31.08
C VAL A 11 -3.51 12.56 29.87
N ALA A 12 -2.39 13.22 29.59
CA ALA A 12 -2.02 13.68 28.27
C ALA A 12 -2.36 12.60 27.23
N LEU A 13 -3.46 12.83 26.50
CA LEU A 13 -3.76 12.12 25.26
C LEU A 13 -2.70 12.56 24.25
N PHE A 14 -1.56 11.86 24.28
CA PHE A 14 -0.64 11.79 23.16
C PHE A 14 -1.41 11.17 21.99
N SER A 15 -2.07 12.02 21.20
CA SER A 15 -2.53 11.69 19.87
C SER A 15 -1.29 11.52 18.99
N LEU A 16 -0.61 10.38 19.12
CA LEU A 16 0.34 9.92 18.14
C LEU A 16 -0.45 9.69 16.85
N ASN A 17 -0.50 10.72 15.99
CA ASN A 17 -0.76 10.52 14.57
C ASN A 17 0.46 9.78 14.02
N ALA A 18 0.54 8.48 14.33
CA ALA A 18 1.34 7.57 13.57
C ALA A 18 0.71 7.59 12.17
N PHE A 19 1.48 8.03 11.18
CA PHE A 19 1.28 7.59 9.80
C PHE A 19 1.44 6.06 9.83
N ALA A 20 0.37 5.38 10.25
CA ALA A 20 0.37 3.95 10.40
C ALA A 20 0.45 3.41 8.98
N ALA A 21 1.60 2.84 8.65
CA ALA A 21 1.71 2.01 7.47
C ALA A 21 0.56 1.00 7.50
N VAL A 22 -0.11 0.84 6.37
CA VAL A 22 -1.29 -0.02 6.25
C VAL A 22 -0.77 -1.46 6.29
N ASP A 23 -0.95 -2.15 7.41
CA ASP A 23 -0.52 -3.55 7.53
C ASP A 23 -1.58 -4.47 6.90
N ALA A 24 -1.21 -5.29 5.92
CA ALA A 24 -2.11 -6.25 5.28
C ALA A 24 -2.82 -7.19 6.29
N ASN A 25 -2.19 -7.48 7.42
CA ASN A 25 -2.76 -8.33 8.47
C ASN A 25 -3.86 -7.63 9.29
N GLN A 26 -3.79 -6.31 9.45
CA GLN A 26 -4.68 -5.55 10.36
C GLN A 26 -5.59 -4.55 9.65
N ALA A 27 -5.23 -4.12 8.44
CA ALA A 27 -5.91 -3.08 7.69
C ALA A 27 -7.38 -3.42 7.40
N THR A 28 -8.24 -2.41 7.40
CA THR A 28 -9.62 -2.57 6.89
C THR A 28 -9.64 -2.50 5.36
N ARG A 29 -10.79 -2.80 4.76
CA ARG A 29 -10.97 -2.65 3.31
C ARG A 29 -10.67 -1.21 2.85
N ALA A 30 -11.18 -0.24 3.60
CA ALA A 30 -10.98 1.17 3.30
C ALA A 30 -9.49 1.54 3.38
N ASP A 31 -8.79 1.08 4.43
CA ASP A 31 -7.35 1.36 4.59
C ASP A 31 -6.52 0.78 3.45
N LEU A 32 -6.81 -0.47 3.05
CA LEU A 32 -6.14 -1.09 1.90
C LEU A 32 -6.38 -0.31 0.62
N GLU A 33 -7.59 0.22 0.40
CA GLU A 33 -7.94 1.02 -0.77
C GLU A 33 -7.32 2.43 -0.76
N THR A 34 -6.81 2.91 0.38
CA THR A 34 -6.01 4.14 0.42
C THR A 34 -4.62 3.97 -0.18
N VAL A 35 -4.11 2.73 -0.24
CA VAL A 35 -2.80 2.43 -0.84
C VAL A 35 -2.92 2.55 -2.36
N LYS A 36 -2.09 3.42 -2.94
CA LYS A 36 -2.10 3.69 -4.38
C LYS A 36 -1.90 2.41 -5.19
N GLY A 37 -2.93 2.06 -5.98
CA GLY A 37 -2.92 0.89 -6.86
C GLY A 37 -3.60 -0.35 -6.27
N ILE A 38 -4.03 -0.32 -5.01
CA ILE A 38 -4.93 -1.31 -4.43
C ILE A 38 -6.37 -0.85 -4.66
N GLY A 39 -7.11 -1.59 -5.46
CA GLY A 39 -8.54 -1.35 -5.69
C GLY A 39 -9.43 -2.36 -4.96
N PRO A 40 -10.77 -2.23 -5.09
CA PRO A 40 -11.76 -3.07 -4.40
C PRO A 40 -11.59 -4.58 -4.64
N GLY A 41 -11.12 -4.96 -5.83
CA GLY A 41 -10.85 -6.35 -6.16
C GLY A 41 -9.62 -6.91 -5.45
N LEU A 42 -8.61 -6.08 -5.18
CA LEU A 42 -7.39 -6.51 -4.51
C LEU A 42 -7.55 -6.45 -2.98
N SER A 43 -8.17 -5.39 -2.47
CA SER A 43 -8.49 -5.25 -1.04
C SER A 43 -9.36 -6.41 -0.54
N ALA A 44 -10.36 -6.82 -1.32
CA ALA A 44 -11.18 -7.99 -1.02
C ALA A 44 -10.34 -9.28 -0.95
N LYS A 45 -9.46 -9.52 -1.92
CA LYS A 45 -8.60 -10.71 -1.93
C LYS A 45 -7.62 -10.75 -0.76
N ILE A 46 -7.04 -9.62 -0.37
CA ILE A 46 -6.16 -9.53 0.80
C ILE A 46 -6.92 -9.93 2.07
N ILE A 47 -8.13 -9.38 2.25
CA ILE A 47 -9.00 -9.71 3.38
C ILE A 47 -9.40 -11.19 3.36
N ASP A 48 -9.75 -11.73 2.20
CA ASP A 48 -10.14 -13.13 2.07
C ASP A 48 -8.98 -14.08 2.32
N ALA A 49 -7.79 -13.77 1.80
CA ALA A 49 -6.59 -14.55 2.04
C ALA A 49 -6.26 -14.60 3.54
N ARG A 50 -6.25 -13.47 4.26
CA ARG A 50 -5.91 -13.49 5.69
C ARG A 50 -6.91 -14.22 6.59
N LYS A 51 -8.14 -14.50 6.11
CA LYS A 51 -9.11 -15.32 6.86
C LYS A 51 -8.59 -16.72 7.13
N THR A 52 -7.72 -17.26 6.26
CA THR A 52 -7.10 -18.57 6.46
C THR A 52 -5.85 -18.51 7.36
N GLY A 53 -5.45 -17.32 7.82
CA GLY A 53 -4.29 -17.08 8.67
C GLY A 53 -3.54 -15.81 8.27
N ALA A 54 -2.88 -15.17 9.24
CA ALA A 54 -2.06 -13.99 8.98
C ALA A 54 -0.96 -14.27 7.94
N PHE A 55 -0.60 -13.25 7.16
CA PHE A 55 0.53 -13.29 6.25
C PHE A 55 1.83 -13.26 7.07
N LYS A 56 2.73 -14.20 6.75
CA LYS A 56 4.05 -14.29 7.40
C LYS A 56 5.01 -13.24 6.89
N ASP A 57 5.00 -13.04 5.59
CA ASP A 57 5.90 -12.16 4.87
C ASP A 57 5.28 -11.76 3.53
N TRP A 58 6.01 -10.94 2.79
CA TRP A 58 5.60 -10.49 1.47
C TRP A 58 5.49 -11.61 0.44
N ASN A 59 6.28 -12.69 0.56
CA ASN A 59 6.18 -13.82 -0.36
C ASN A 59 4.86 -14.56 -0.15
N ASP A 60 4.48 -14.82 1.11
CA ASP A 60 3.18 -15.43 1.45
C ASP A 60 2.00 -14.58 0.97
N LEU A 61 2.11 -13.25 1.05
CA LEU A 61 1.11 -12.34 0.52
C LEU A 61 1.02 -12.42 -1.01
N VAL A 62 2.14 -12.41 -1.72
CA VAL A 62 2.21 -12.54 -3.19
C VAL A 62 1.65 -13.89 -3.66
N ASP A 63 2.00 -14.97 -2.96
CA ASP A 63 1.59 -16.34 -3.29
C ASP A 63 0.09 -16.55 -3.07
N ARG A 64 -0.48 -15.97 -2.02
CA ARG A 64 -1.90 -16.13 -1.66
C ARG A 64 -2.82 -15.13 -2.34
N VAL A 65 -2.33 -13.93 -2.67
CA VAL A 65 -3.13 -12.84 -3.24
C VAL A 65 -2.79 -12.65 -4.71
N GLY A 66 -3.52 -13.39 -5.57
CA GLY A 66 -3.39 -13.25 -7.02
C GLY A 66 -3.65 -11.82 -7.51
N GLY A 67 -2.62 -11.21 -8.11
CA GLY A 67 -2.62 -9.81 -8.58
C GLY A 67 -1.52 -8.95 -7.93
N ILE A 68 -0.95 -9.41 -6.82
CA ILE A 68 0.21 -8.80 -6.18
C ILE A 68 1.45 -9.55 -6.65
N GLY A 69 2.01 -9.16 -7.80
CA GLY A 69 3.31 -9.67 -8.24
C GLY A 69 4.47 -8.88 -7.60
N PRO A 70 5.73 -9.31 -7.75
CA PRO A 70 6.90 -8.65 -7.17
C PRO A 70 7.01 -7.14 -7.48
N GLY A 71 6.70 -6.74 -8.72
CA GLY A 71 6.69 -5.34 -9.10
C GLY A 71 5.57 -4.52 -8.45
N ASN A 72 4.40 -5.14 -8.22
CA ASN A 72 3.30 -4.50 -7.52
C ASN A 72 3.56 -4.46 -6.00
N ALA A 73 4.17 -5.51 -5.43
CA ALA A 73 4.55 -5.55 -4.03
C ALA A 73 5.50 -4.40 -3.67
N ALA A 74 6.52 -4.15 -4.50
CA ALA A 74 7.38 -2.98 -4.35
C ALA A 74 6.59 -1.67 -4.39
N ARG A 75 5.72 -1.49 -5.39
CA ARG A 75 4.90 -0.28 -5.53
C ARG A 75 3.94 -0.06 -4.37
N PHE A 76 3.33 -1.13 -3.85
CA PHE A 76 2.42 -1.03 -2.70
C PHE A 76 3.17 -0.74 -1.42
N SER A 77 4.37 -1.30 -1.24
CA SER A 77 5.20 -0.97 -0.09
C SER A 77 5.68 0.47 -0.13
N GLU A 78 6.10 0.99 -1.29
CA GLU A 78 6.41 2.40 -1.48
C GLU A 78 5.20 3.30 -1.19
N ALA A 79 3.99 2.80 -1.50
CA ALA A 79 2.72 3.47 -1.22
C ALA A 79 2.23 3.29 0.23
N GLY A 80 3.00 2.63 1.10
CA GLY A 80 2.72 2.52 2.53
C GLY A 80 2.03 1.23 2.99
N LEU A 81 1.91 0.22 2.13
CA LEU A 81 1.51 -1.14 2.55
C LEU A 81 2.68 -1.84 3.26
N THR A 82 2.41 -2.54 4.34
CA THR A 82 3.38 -3.39 5.03
C THR A 82 2.78 -4.76 5.33
N VAL A 83 3.63 -5.74 5.64
CA VAL A 83 3.21 -7.06 6.11
C VAL A 83 3.87 -7.32 7.44
N GLY A 84 3.10 -7.33 8.53
CA GLY A 84 3.64 -7.51 9.88
C GLY A 84 4.66 -6.43 10.27
N GLY A 85 4.45 -5.19 9.78
CA GLY A 85 5.36 -4.06 9.98
C GLY A 85 6.62 -4.06 9.08
N ALA A 86 6.80 -5.07 8.22
CA ALA A 86 7.91 -5.10 7.27
C ALA A 86 7.52 -4.43 5.94
N SER A 87 8.41 -3.56 5.45
CA SER A 87 8.35 -3.07 4.05
C SER A 87 8.86 -4.14 3.09
N PHE A 88 8.49 -4.03 1.82
CA PHE A 88 8.92 -4.94 0.77
C PHE A 88 10.38 -4.70 0.41
N ASP A 89 11.23 -5.70 0.68
CA ASP A 89 12.60 -5.74 0.16
C ASP A 89 12.64 -6.59 -1.10
N ALA A 90 12.94 -5.97 -2.24
CA ALA A 90 13.07 -6.67 -3.53
C ALA A 90 14.17 -7.75 -3.53
N LYS A 91 15.09 -7.71 -2.55
CA LYS A 91 16.14 -8.71 -2.33
C LYS A 91 15.65 -9.94 -1.56
N ALA A 92 14.49 -9.85 -0.91
CA ALA A 92 13.90 -10.92 -0.10
C ALA A 92 13.00 -11.87 -0.92
N LEU A 93 12.64 -11.50 -2.16
CA LEU A 93 12.02 -12.43 -3.09
C LEU A 93 13.07 -13.03 -4.04
N PRO A 94 12.97 -14.32 -4.41
CA PRO A 94 13.76 -14.84 -5.51
C PRO A 94 13.50 -14.00 -6.76
N PRO A 95 14.54 -13.69 -7.57
CA PRO A 95 14.42 -12.77 -8.69
C PRO A 95 13.44 -13.33 -9.73
N ALA A 96 12.19 -12.87 -9.66
CA ALA A 96 11.27 -12.97 -10.77
C ALA A 96 11.79 -12.02 -11.85
N ALA A 97 12.55 -12.61 -12.77
CA ALA A 97 13.10 -12.07 -14.00
C ALA A 97 12.64 -10.65 -14.36
N GLU A 98 13.63 -9.76 -14.45
CA GLU A 98 13.57 -8.48 -15.14
C GLU A 98 12.67 -8.55 -16.38
N LYS A 99 11.49 -7.93 -16.29
CA LYS A 99 10.86 -7.34 -17.46
C LYS A 99 10.20 -6.01 -17.13
N LYS A 100 11.06 -5.01 -17.25
CA LYS A 100 10.81 -3.80 -18.04
C LYS A 100 9.99 -2.71 -17.33
N GLU A 101 10.74 -1.81 -16.70
CA GLU A 101 10.51 -0.38 -16.88
C GLU A 101 10.20 -0.08 -18.36
N ALA A 102 8.94 0.27 -18.66
CA ALA A 102 8.57 1.16 -19.75
C ALA A 102 7.05 1.36 -19.79
N LYS A 103 6.51 2.22 -18.91
CA LYS A 103 5.47 3.20 -19.30
C LYS A 103 5.15 4.19 -18.18
N ALA A 104 6.13 5.05 -17.89
CA ALA A 104 5.88 6.37 -17.30
C ALA A 104 6.41 7.44 -18.27
N LYS A 105 5.70 7.65 -19.39
CA LYS A 105 5.61 8.95 -20.09
C LYS A 105 4.59 8.88 -21.23
N LYS A 106 3.38 9.38 -21.00
CA LYS A 106 2.54 9.99 -22.04
C LYS A 106 1.77 11.12 -21.38
N THR A 107 2.51 12.17 -21.04
CA THR A 107 1.97 13.53 -21.00
C THR A 107 2.33 14.17 -22.34
N ASP A 108 1.33 14.83 -22.91
CA ASP A 108 1.40 15.87 -23.93
C ASP A 108 1.78 15.50 -25.36
N LYS A 109 0.75 15.35 -26.20
CA LYS A 109 0.85 15.86 -27.58
C LYS A 109 -0.51 16.33 -28.13
N ALA A 110 -0.79 17.60 -27.93
CA ALA A 110 -1.34 18.53 -28.94
C ALA A 110 -0.81 19.93 -28.57
N PRO A 111 -0.61 20.89 -29.50
CA PRO A 111 -1.03 20.94 -30.90
C PRO A 111 0.09 21.34 -31.90
N GLY A 112 -0.23 21.36 -33.20
CA GLY A 112 0.26 22.43 -34.09
C GLY A 112 1.28 22.10 -35.19
N THR A 113 0.80 22.24 -36.43
CA THR A 113 1.46 22.94 -37.56
C THR A 113 2.33 22.18 -38.58
N ALA A 114 2.05 22.56 -39.84
CA ALA A 114 2.78 22.44 -41.10
C ALA A 114 2.42 21.21 -41.97
N ALA A 115 1.53 21.31 -42.96
CA ALA A 115 1.54 22.09 -44.21
C ALA A 115 2.48 21.54 -45.31
N LYS A 116 1.85 21.32 -46.47
CA LYS A 116 2.39 21.18 -47.85
C LYS A 116 3.10 19.87 -48.22
N ASN A 117 2.42 19.06 -49.06
CA ASN A 117 2.67 18.98 -50.51
C ASN A 117 1.71 17.97 -51.18
N GLY A 118 1.00 18.38 -52.21
CA GLY A 118 0.22 17.48 -53.06
C GLY A 118 -0.75 18.19 -54.01
N ALA A 119 -0.43 18.08 -55.31
CA ALA A 119 -1.15 18.52 -56.52
C ALA A 119 -1.00 20.00 -56.91
#